data_AF-A0A200RB15-F1
#
_entry.id   AF-A0A200RB15-F1
#
_cell.length_a   1.000
_cell.length_b   1.000
_cell.length_c   1.000
_cell.angle_alpha   90.00
_cell.angle_beta   90.00
_cell.angle_gamma   90.00
#
_symmetry.space_group_name_H-M   'P 1'
#
loop_
_entity.id
_entity.type
_entity.pdbx_description
1 polymer ?
#
loop_
_entity_poly.entity_id
_entity_poly.type
_entity_poly.pdbx_seq_one_letter_code
_entity_poly.pdbx_strand_id
1 'polypeptide(L)'
;MNMNMKIRGCCCAAAREAVPGLNSEKLCIEEKDLESEENMMKLYERWMKHYGIFRIDPKEKNRRFKKFAKTVNLVHNHNKQPGISYTLKVGIFADTDEKIC
;
A
#
# COMPACT_ATOMS: atom_id res chain seq x y z
N MET A 1 2.47 -4.68 34.58
CA MET A 1 3.62 -4.30 33.74
C MET A 1 3.07 -3.70 32.46
N ASN A 2 3.35 -2.42 32.19
CA ASN A 2 2.72 -1.63 31.14
C ASN A 2 3.30 -2.02 29.76
N MET A 3 2.56 -2.77 28.96
CA MET A 3 2.92 -3.04 27.56
C MET A 3 2.55 -1.84 26.71
N ASN A 4 3.49 -0.91 26.60
CA ASN A 4 3.39 0.24 25.71
C ASN A 4 3.51 -0.25 24.26
N MET A 5 2.40 -0.70 23.70
CA MET A 5 2.27 -1.06 22.29
C MET A 5 2.39 0.24 21.49
N LYS A 6 3.63 0.63 21.19
CA LYS A 6 3.92 1.71 20.24
C LYS A 6 3.31 1.29 18.92
N ILE A 7 2.14 1.84 18.63
CA ILE A 7 1.55 1.86 17.29
C ILE A 7 2.67 2.40 16.40
N ARG A 8 3.27 1.52 15.58
CA ARG A 8 4.26 1.91 14.58
C ARG A 8 3.49 2.65 13.48
N GLY A 9 3.09 3.87 13.77
CA GLY A 9 2.57 4.80 12.77
C GLY A 9 3.61 4.91 11.66
N CYS A 10 3.17 4.80 10.41
CA CYS A 10 4.03 4.97 9.26
C CYS A 10 4.63 6.39 9.32
N CYS A 11 5.96 6.50 9.53
CA CYS A 11 6.70 7.75 9.70
C CYS A 11 6.76 8.57 8.40
N CYS A 12 5.65 9.17 7.94
CA CYS A 12 5.67 10.03 6.75
C CYS A 12 4.62 11.15 6.84
N ALA A 13 4.50 11.81 8.01
CA ALA A 13 3.84 13.10 8.07
C ALA A 13 4.84 14.20 7.68
N ALA A 14 5.01 14.43 6.38
CA ALA A 14 5.44 15.71 5.78
C ALA A 14 5.86 15.49 4.32
N ALA A 15 5.16 16.14 3.38
CA ALA A 15 5.72 16.95 2.29
C ALA A 15 4.60 17.25 1.28
N ARG A 16 3.93 18.39 1.46
CA ARG A 16 3.33 19.12 0.35
C ARG A 16 4.48 19.90 -0.30
N GLU A 17 5.00 19.38 -1.41
CA GLU A 17 5.53 20.11 -2.58
C GLU A 17 6.22 19.10 -3.51
N ALA A 18 5.72 18.99 -4.74
CA ALA A 18 6.14 17.98 -5.71
C ALA A 18 7.26 18.50 -6.62
N VAL A 19 8.37 17.78 -6.70
CA VAL A 19 9.38 17.94 -7.76
C VAL A 19 9.00 17.03 -8.93
N PRO A 20 9.03 17.49 -10.20
CA PRO A 20 8.66 16.68 -11.34
C PRO A 20 9.83 15.83 -11.83
N GLY A 21 9.67 14.50 -11.80
CA GLY A 21 10.58 13.53 -12.41
C GLY A 21 11.11 12.51 -11.42
N LEU A 22 10.49 11.33 -11.42
CA LEU A 22 10.90 10.13 -10.67
C LEU A 22 10.91 10.27 -9.14
N ASN A 23 9.74 10.11 -8.51
CA ASN A 23 9.66 10.01 -7.06
C ASN A 23 10.24 8.65 -6.61
N SER A 24 11.51 8.64 -6.21
CA SER A 24 12.08 7.63 -5.30
C SER A 24 11.48 7.73 -3.88
N GLU A 25 10.27 8.28 -3.76
CA GLU A 25 9.55 8.46 -2.51
C GLU A 25 8.87 7.14 -2.16
N LYS A 26 9.17 6.63 -0.97
CA LYS A 26 8.52 5.42 -0.45
C LYS A 26 7.00 5.56 -0.53
N LEU A 27 6.31 4.56 -1.09
CA LEU A 27 4.84 4.49 -1.03
C LEU A 27 4.37 4.39 0.43
N CYS A 28 3.65 5.41 0.89
CA CYS A 28 3.09 5.48 2.24
C CYS A 28 1.67 4.90 2.26
N ILE A 29 1.47 3.83 3.02
CA ILE A 29 0.14 3.26 3.30
C ILE A 29 -0.24 3.66 4.73
N GLU A 30 -1.39 4.30 4.87
CA GLU A 30 -1.94 4.74 6.15
C GLU A 30 -3.15 3.88 6.55
N GLU A 31 -3.47 3.77 7.84
CA GLU A 31 -4.67 3.02 8.28
C GLU A 31 -5.95 3.55 7.63
N LYS A 32 -6.04 4.87 7.44
CA LYS A 32 -7.17 5.52 6.75
C LYS A 32 -7.36 5.02 5.31
N ASP A 33 -6.28 4.60 4.64
CA ASP A 33 -6.34 4.06 3.29
C ASP A 33 -7.08 2.70 3.26
N LEU A 34 -7.16 2.02 4.40
CA LEU A 34 -7.72 0.67 4.56
C LEU A 34 -9.15 0.67 5.14
N GLU A 35 -9.65 1.82 5.59
CA GLU A 35 -10.96 1.94 6.27
C GLU A 35 -12.16 1.75 5.34
N SER A 36 -11.99 2.00 4.04
CA SER A 36 -13.08 1.89 3.06
C SER A 36 -12.55 1.47 1.69
N GLU A 37 -13.44 0.90 0.86
CA GLU A 37 -13.10 0.53 -0.52
C GLU A 37 -12.73 1.77 -1.36
N GLU A 38 -13.38 2.91 -1.11
CA GLU A 38 -13.06 4.17 -1.78
C GLU A 38 -11.64 4.65 -1.44
N ASN A 39 -11.25 4.58 -0.16
CA ASN A 39 -9.90 4.97 0.26
C ASN A 39 -8.85 4.00 -0.29
N MET A 40 -9.16 2.70 -0.32
CA MET A 40 -8.28 1.69 -0.93
C MET A 40 -8.11 1.95 -2.43
N MET A 41 -9.16 2.40 -3.13
CA MET A 41 -9.08 2.78 -4.55
C MET A 41 -8.18 4.00 -4.75
N LYS A 42 -8.27 5.01 -3.88
CA LYS A 42 -7.34 6.17 -3.89
C LYS A 42 -5.89 5.73 -3.66
N LEU A 43 -5.66 4.77 -2.76
CA LEU A 43 -4.35 4.17 -2.56
C LEU A 43 -3.87 3.43 -3.81
N TYR A 44 -4.75 2.69 -4.48
CA TYR A 44 -4.42 1.98 -5.72
C TYR A 44 -3.98 2.96 -6.84
N GLU A 45 -4.64 4.11 -6.95
CA GLU A 45 -4.25 5.17 -7.89
C GLU A 45 -2.90 5.80 -7.54
N ARG A 46 -2.65 6.04 -6.24
CA ARG A 46 -1.34 6.51 -5.75
C ARG A 46 -0.23 5.48 -6.05
N TRP A 47 -0.51 4.19 -5.84
CA TRP A 47 0.41 3.09 -6.15
C TRP A 47 0.69 3.01 -7.67
N MET A 48 -0.34 3.10 -8.51
CA MET A 48 -0.17 3.12 -9.97
C MET A 48 0.69 4.28 -10.42
N LYS A 49 0.44 5.49 -9.89
CA LYS A 49 1.26 6.68 -10.18
C LYS A 49 2.71 6.49 -9.72
N HIS A 50 2.91 5.91 -8.54
CA HIS A 50 4.24 5.67 -7.96
C HIS A 50 5.09 4.72 -8.82
N TYR A 51 4.49 3.65 -9.35
CA TYR A 51 5.18 2.67 -10.20
C TYR A 51 5.05 2.94 -11.72
N GLY A 52 4.43 4.05 -12.13
CA GLY A 52 4.23 4.38 -13.55
C GLY A 52 3.30 3.40 -14.30
N ILE A 53 2.34 2.80 -13.60
CA ILE A 53 1.40 1.82 -14.17
C ILE A 53 0.16 2.55 -14.68
N PHE A 54 -0.27 2.22 -15.89
CA PHE A 54 -1.47 2.78 -16.51
C PHE A 54 -2.48 1.68 -16.82
N ARG A 55 -3.66 1.74 -16.18
CA ARG A 55 -4.80 0.84 -16.44
C ARG A 55 -5.98 1.66 -16.95
N ILE A 56 -6.18 1.64 -18.26
CA ILE A 56 -7.19 2.48 -18.94
C ILE A 56 -8.57 1.79 -18.91
N ASP A 57 -8.62 0.48 -19.13
CA ASP A 57 -9.88 -0.26 -19.17
C ASP A 57 -10.52 -0.35 -17.76
N PRO A 58 -11.76 0.14 -17.56
CA PRO A 58 -12.40 0.14 -16.25
C PRO A 58 -12.66 -1.25 -15.67
N LYS A 59 -12.96 -2.24 -16.53
CA LYS A 59 -13.23 -3.61 -16.07
C LYS A 59 -11.95 -4.26 -15.57
N GLU A 60 -10.85 -4.10 -16.28
CA GLU A 60 -9.53 -4.57 -15.88
C GLU A 60 -9.04 -3.84 -14.62
N LYS A 61 -9.20 -2.51 -14.56
CA LYS A 61 -8.86 -1.72 -13.37
C LYS A 61 -9.57 -2.27 -12.14
N ASN A 62 -10.87 -2.52 -12.22
CA ASN A 62 -11.64 -3.09 -11.10
C ASN A 62 -11.23 -4.54 -10.77
N ARG A 63 -10.91 -5.36 -11.77
CA ARG A 63 -10.42 -6.73 -11.53
C ARG A 63 -9.08 -6.75 -10.80
N ARG A 64 -8.16 -5.90 -11.23
CA ARG A 64 -6.81 -5.74 -10.66
C ARG A 64 -6.84 -5.09 -9.29
N PHE A 65 -7.71 -4.10 -9.09
CA PHE A 65 -7.96 -3.47 -7.79
C PHE A 65 -8.30 -4.50 -6.70
N LYS A 66 -9.16 -5.49 -7.00
CA LYS A 66 -9.50 -6.55 -6.03
C LYS A 66 -8.28 -7.38 -5.61
N LYS A 67 -7.31 -7.58 -6.50
CA LYS A 67 -6.06 -8.30 -6.20
C LYS A 67 -5.13 -7.43 -5.37
N PHE A 68 -4.97 -6.18 -5.78
CA PHE A 68 -4.23 -5.18 -5.05
C PHE A 68 -4.73 -5.04 -3.60
N ALA A 69 -6.03 -4.91 -3.38
CA ALA A 69 -6.62 -4.79 -2.04
C ALA A 69 -6.32 -6.02 -1.17
N LYS A 70 -6.34 -7.24 -1.74
CA LYS A 70 -5.96 -8.47 -1.02
C LYS A 70 -4.48 -8.45 -0.63
N THR A 71 -3.61 -8.06 -1.55
CA THR A 71 -2.16 -7.94 -1.32
C THR A 71 -1.84 -6.93 -0.22
N VAL A 72 -2.41 -5.73 -0.29
CA VAL A 72 -2.20 -4.67 0.71
C VAL A 72 -2.63 -5.15 2.10
N ASN A 73 -3.80 -5.77 2.22
CA ASN A 73 -4.29 -6.30 3.49
C ASN A 73 -3.40 -7.43 4.03
N LEU A 74 -2.88 -8.31 3.16
CA LEU A 74 -1.94 -9.36 3.55
C LEU A 74 -0.66 -8.75 4.13
N VAL A 75 -0.06 -7.79 3.43
CA VAL A 75 1.15 -7.08 3.88
C VAL A 75 0.89 -6.36 5.20
N HIS A 76 -0.25 -5.67 5.32
CA HIS A 76 -0.63 -4.95 6.54
C HIS A 76 -0.78 -5.87 7.74
N ASN A 77 -1.54 -6.95 7.57
CA ASN A 77 -1.79 -7.92 8.62
C ASN A 77 -0.50 -8.65 9.02
N HIS A 78 0.35 -9.01 8.06
CA HIS A 78 1.66 -9.60 8.34
C HIS A 78 2.52 -8.65 9.18
N ASN A 79 2.62 -7.37 8.78
CA ASN A 79 3.44 -6.38 9.47
C ASN A 79 2.92 -6.01 10.88
N LYS A 80 1.65 -6.28 11.17
CA LYS A 80 1.04 -6.09 12.50
C LYS A 80 1.23 -7.28 13.45
N GLN A 81 1.65 -8.44 12.96
CA GLN A 81 1.82 -9.62 13.80
C GLN A 81 2.96 -9.40 14.83
N PRO A 82 2.77 -9.77 16.10
CA PRO A 82 3.83 -9.71 17.09
C PRO A 82 4.91 -10.75 16.78
N GLY A 83 6.17 -10.42 17.05
CA GLY A 83 7.28 -11.37 16.94
C GLY A 83 7.78 -11.65 15.52
N ILE A 84 7.32 -10.92 14.50
CA ILE A 84 7.88 -11.00 13.15
C ILE A 84 9.30 -10.42 13.10
N SER A 85 10.20 -11.06 12.35
CA SER A 85 11.59 -10.62 12.18
C SER A 85 11.81 -9.72 10.97
N TYR A 86 10.86 -9.67 10.03
CA TYR A 86 10.91 -8.86 8.83
C TYR A 86 9.56 -8.19 8.54
N THR A 87 9.57 -7.29 7.56
CA THR A 87 8.37 -6.60 7.08
C THR A 87 8.23 -6.77 5.58
N LEU A 88 6.99 -6.93 5.12
CA LEU A 88 6.65 -6.95 3.71
C LEU A 88 6.35 -5.52 3.23
N LYS A 89 6.58 -5.29 1.94
CA LYS A 89 6.26 -4.03 1.26
C LYS A 89 5.38 -4.32 0.05
N VAL A 90 4.50 -3.38 -0.27
CA VAL A 90 3.66 -3.45 -1.47
C VAL A 90 4.50 -3.06 -2.69
N GLY A 91 4.92 -4.08 -3.45
CA GLY A 91 5.76 -3.94 -4.64
C GLY A 91 4.98 -3.60 -5.92
N ILE A 92 5.70 -3.55 -7.04
CA ILE A 92 5.15 -3.31 -8.39
C ILE A 92 4.18 -4.40 -8.89
N PHE A 93 4.25 -5.60 -8.30
CA PHE A 93 3.41 -6.75 -8.67
C PHE A 93 2.15 -6.90 -7.81
N ALA A 94 1.82 -5.89 -6.99
CA ALA A 94 0.74 -6.00 -6.01
C ALA A 94 -0.66 -6.28 -6.61
N ASP A 95 -0.90 -5.93 -7.88
CA ASP A 95 -2.16 -6.15 -8.61
C ASP A 95 -2.19 -7.45 -9.46
N THR A 96 -1.17 -8.31 -9.30
CA THR A 96 -1.03 -9.57 -10.06
C THR A 96 -1.42 -10.79 -9.24
N ASP A 97 -1.51 -11.96 -9.88
CA ASP A 97 -1.80 -13.25 -9.23
C ASP A 97 -0.53 -13.98 -8.77
N GLU A 98 0.63 -13.35 -8.88
CA GLU A 98 1.87 -13.97 -8.43
C GLU A 98 1.77 -14.17 -6.93
N LYS A 99 1.79 -15.43 -6.48
CA LYS A 99 1.77 -15.75 -5.05
C LYS A 99 2.91 -14.97 -4.43
N ILE A 100 2.57 -14.07 -3.51
CA ILE A 100 3.55 -13.35 -2.70
C ILE A 100 4.23 -14.42 -1.83
N CYS A 101 5.34 -14.96 -2.31
CA CYS A 101 6.22 -15.88 -1.62
C CYS A 101 7.31 -15.12 -0.90
#